data_AF-A0A962K9P1-F1
#
_entry.id   AF-A0A962K9P1-F1
#
_cell.length_a   1.000
_cell.length_b   1.000
_cell.length_c   1.000
_cell.angle_alpha   90.00
_cell.angle_beta   90.00
_cell.angle_gamma   90.00
#
_symmetry.space_group_name_H-M   'P 1'
#
loop_
_entity.id
_entity.type
_entity.pdbx_description
1 polymer ?
#
loop_
_entity_poly.entity_id
_entity_poly.type
_entity_poly.pdbx_seq_one_letter_code
_entity_poly.pdbx_strand_id
1 'polypeptide(L)'
;LAVKLMKAYLYVLMLGMPLLGWLFLSAEGHAVSWFGIPLPAIAPESDGLAEAAEELHEVLGQSGYVFITLHALAGLYHHYIRKDNTLKRMTL
;
A
#
# COMPACT_ATOMS: atom_id res chain seq x y z
N LEU A 1 6.56 5.80 19.88
CA LEU A 1 5.93 4.52 19.43
C LEU A 1 5.03 4.72 18.20
N ALA A 2 4.01 5.58 18.28
CA ALA A 2 3.06 5.84 17.18
C ALA A 2 3.69 6.11 15.81
N VAL A 3 4.70 7.01 15.71
CA VAL A 3 5.38 7.30 14.42
C VAL A 3 6.06 6.06 13.82
N LYS A 4 6.64 5.18 14.65
CA LYS A 4 7.28 3.95 14.17
C LYS A 4 6.23 3.00 13.59
N LEU A 5 5.09 2.85 14.26
CA LEU A 5 3.97 2.02 13.81
C LEU A 5 3.35 2.57 12.52
N MET A 6 3.11 3.88 12.44
CA MET A 6 2.61 4.54 11.22
C MET A 6 3.52 4.25 10.02
N LYS A 7 4.83 4.43 10.18
CA LYS A 7 5.80 4.16 9.10
C LYS A 7 5.84 2.69 8.72
N ALA A 8 5.89 1.79 9.71
CA ALA A 8 5.88 0.36 9.44
C ALA A 8 4.62 -0.06 8.68
N TYR A 9 3.45 0.44 9.10
CA TYR A 9 2.19 0.17 8.44
C TYR A 9 2.14 0.71 7.00
N LEU A 10 2.57 1.95 6.76
CA LEU A 10 2.66 2.50 5.40
C LEU A 10 3.63 1.73 4.50
N TYR A 11 4.73 1.20 5.05
CA TYR A 11 5.62 0.30 4.30
C TYR A 11 4.97 -1.05 3.97
N VAL A 12 4.23 -1.62 4.92
CA VAL A 12 3.45 -2.84 4.69
C VAL A 12 2.42 -2.60 3.60
N LEU A 13 1.70 -1.48 3.60
CA LEU A 13 0.76 -1.16 2.53
C LEU A 13 1.46 -0.93 1.19
N MET A 14 2.57 -0.18 1.16
CA MET A 14 3.30 0.13 -0.06
C MET A 14 3.77 -1.12 -0.81
N LEU A 15 4.19 -2.16 -0.10
CA LEU A 15 4.62 -3.43 -0.68
C LEU A 15 3.48 -4.45 -0.79
N GLY A 16 2.59 -4.49 0.21
CA GLY A 16 1.49 -5.46 0.30
C GLY A 16 0.43 -5.22 -0.76
N MET A 17 0.06 -3.97 -1.04
CA MET A 17 -0.95 -3.65 -2.06
C MET A 17 -0.60 -4.18 -3.46
N PRO A 18 0.59 -3.91 -4.03
CA PRO A 18 0.95 -4.45 -5.35
C PRO A 18 1.08 -5.99 -5.33
N LEU A 19 1.53 -6.59 -4.23
CA LEU A 19 1.58 -8.05 -4.09
C LEU A 19 0.19 -8.68 -4.06
N LEU A 20 -0.77 -8.06 -3.36
CA LEU A 20 -2.17 -8.51 -3.34
C LEU A 20 -2.83 -8.35 -4.70
N GLY A 21 -2.56 -7.25 -5.42
CA GLY A 21 -3.06 -7.06 -6.78
C GLY A 21 -2.50 -8.09 -7.76
N TRP A 22 -1.20 -8.41 -7.66
CA TRP A 22 -0.60 -9.48 -8.47
C TRP A 22 -1.16 -10.86 -8.11
N LEU A 23 -1.42 -11.11 -6.82
CA LEU A 23 -2.03 -12.36 -6.36
C LEU A 23 -3.45 -12.52 -6.90
N PHE A 24 -4.27 -11.47 -6.79
CA PHE A 24 -5.62 -11.40 -7.33
C PHE A 24 -5.63 -11.70 -8.83
N LEU A 25 -4.86 -10.94 -9.62
CA LEU A 25 -4.80 -11.14 -11.07
C LEU A 25 -4.26 -12.52 -11.45
N SER A 26 -3.31 -13.07 -10.69
CA SER A 26 -2.84 -14.45 -10.93
C SER A 26 -3.93 -15.48 -10.67
N ALA A 27 -4.73 -15.29 -9.62
CA ALA A 27 -5.83 -16.19 -9.26
C ALA A 27 -7.03 -16.09 -10.22
N GLU A 28 -7.21 -14.97 -10.93
CA GLU A 28 -8.16 -14.82 -12.04
C GLU A 28 -7.63 -15.35 -13.39
N GLY A 29 -6.37 -15.81 -13.46
CA GLY A 29 -5.76 -16.26 -14.72
C GLY A 29 -5.35 -15.11 -15.65
N HIS A 30 -5.27 -13.89 -15.13
CA HIS A 30 -4.85 -12.72 -15.89
C HIS A 30 -3.32 -12.58 -15.95
N ALA A 31 -2.80 -12.40 -17.16
CA ALA A 31 -1.38 -12.16 -17.38
C ALA A 31 -0.99 -10.74 -16.94
N VAL A 32 -0.03 -10.64 -16.03
CA VAL A 32 0.53 -9.36 -15.57
C VAL A 32 1.82 -9.06 -16.33
N SER A 33 2.02 -7.81 -16.77
CA SER A 33 3.26 -7.37 -17.40
C SER A 33 3.89 -6.21 -16.63
N TRP A 34 5.20 -6.28 -16.41
CA TRP A 34 6.00 -5.24 -15.78
C TRP A 34 6.86 -4.55 -16.83
N PHE A 35 6.47 -3.35 -17.26
CA PHE A 35 7.14 -2.62 -18.35
C PHE A 35 7.33 -3.46 -19.64
N GLY A 36 6.31 -4.25 -20.00
CA GLY A 36 6.33 -5.12 -21.19
C GLY A 36 6.97 -6.49 -20.98
N ILE A 37 7.54 -6.76 -19.79
CA ILE A 37 8.05 -8.08 -19.43
C ILE A 37 6.91 -8.88 -18.77
N PRO A 38 6.50 -10.04 -19.31
CA PRO A 38 5.49 -10.87 -18.68
C PRO A 38 6.01 -11.38 -17.34
N LEU A 39 5.22 -11.18 -16.29
CA LEU A 39 5.51 -11.73 -14.98
C LEU A 39 4.87 -13.12 -14.83
N PRO A 40 5.53 -14.06 -14.14
CA PRO A 40 4.93 -15.36 -13.86
C PRO A 40 3.71 -15.20 -12.94
N ALA A 41 2.72 -16.08 -13.10
CA ALA A 41 1.65 -16.21 -12.11
C ALA A 41 2.25 -16.66 -10.77
N ILE A 42 1.80 -16.04 -9.68
CA ILE A 42 2.27 -16.35 -8.32
C ILE A 42 1.31 -17.24 -7.53
N ALA A 43 0.15 -17.55 -8.12
CA ALA A 43 -0.85 -18.46 -7.60
C ALA A 43 -1.56 -19.18 -8.75
N PRO A 44 -2.12 -20.39 -8.52
CA PRO A 44 -3.03 -21.02 -9.46
C PRO A 44 -4.39 -20.31 -9.52
N GLU A 45 -5.12 -20.52 -10.61
CA GLU A 45 -6.49 -20.04 -10.76
C GLU A 45 -7.40 -20.61 -9.66
N SER A 46 -8.14 -19.74 -8.98
CA SER A 46 -9.02 -20.10 -7.88
C SER A 46 -9.93 -18.93 -7.51
N ASP A 47 -11.23 -19.05 -7.80
CA ASP A 47 -12.23 -18.02 -7.51
C ASP A 47 -12.20 -17.59 -6.04
N GLY A 48 -12.10 -18.55 -5.11
CA GLY A 48 -12.05 -18.25 -3.68
C GLY A 48 -10.78 -17.53 -3.24
N LEU A 49 -9.65 -17.74 -3.93
CA LEU A 49 -8.42 -16.99 -3.66
C LEU A 49 -8.48 -15.59 -4.28
N ALA A 50 -9.06 -15.46 -5.47
CA ALA A 50 -9.27 -14.19 -6.14
C ALA A 50 -10.17 -13.28 -5.28
N GLU A 51 -11.34 -13.77 -4.85
CA GLU A 51 -12.28 -13.02 -4.02
C GLU A 51 -11.64 -12.56 -2.70
N ALA A 52 -10.92 -13.46 -2.01
CA ALA A 52 -10.24 -13.12 -0.77
C ALA A 52 -9.10 -12.10 -0.97
N ALA A 53 -8.34 -12.20 -2.06
CA ALA A 53 -7.28 -11.27 -2.39
C ALA A 53 -7.83 -9.89 -2.77
N GLU A 54 -8.94 -9.86 -3.52
CA GLU A 54 -9.66 -8.63 -3.90
C GLU A 54 -10.22 -7.92 -2.67
N GLU A 55 -10.96 -8.62 -1.81
CA GLU A 55 -11.54 -8.05 -0.58
C GLU A 55 -10.44 -7.48 0.32
N LEU A 56 -9.35 -8.24 0.53
CA LEU A 56 -8.24 -7.77 1.34
C LEU A 56 -7.54 -6.56 0.70
N HIS A 57 -7.39 -6.55 -0.63
CA HIS A 57 -6.83 -5.42 -1.35
C HIS A 57 -7.73 -4.18 -1.21
N GLU A 58 -9.04 -4.31 -1.35
CA GLU A 58 -9.98 -3.20 -1.19
C GLU A 58 -9.92 -2.62 0.22
N VAL A 59 -10.06 -3.46 1.26
CA VAL A 59 -10.06 -3.03 2.66
C VAL A 59 -8.72 -2.37 3.04
N LEU A 60 -7.60 -2.96 2.63
CA LEU A 60 -6.28 -2.38 2.87
C LEU A 60 -6.06 -1.09 2.06
N GLY A 61 -6.61 -0.99 0.86
CA GLY A 61 -6.60 0.23 0.06
C GLY A 61 -7.38 1.37 0.71
N GLN A 62 -8.61 1.09 1.15
CA GLN A 62 -9.48 2.04 1.86
C GLN A 62 -8.82 2.53 3.15
N SER A 63 -8.28 1.61 3.97
CA SER A 63 -7.52 1.99 5.16
C SER A 63 -6.26 2.78 4.80
N GLY A 64 -5.57 2.44 3.71
CA GLY A 64 -4.42 3.17 3.20
C GLY A 64 -4.71 4.65 2.95
N TYR A 65 -5.85 4.99 2.34
CA TYR A 65 -6.25 6.39 2.16
C TYR A 65 -6.35 7.15 3.48
N VAL A 66 -6.91 6.52 4.52
CA VAL A 66 -7.01 7.12 5.86
C VAL A 66 -5.63 7.38 6.45
N PHE A 67 -4.75 6.37 6.44
CA PHE A 67 -3.42 6.49 7.08
C PHE A 67 -2.47 7.41 6.32
N ILE A 68 -2.50 7.43 4.99
CA ILE A 68 -1.74 8.39 4.17
C ILE A 68 -2.20 9.81 4.47
N THR A 69 -3.52 10.03 4.55
CA THR A 69 -4.07 11.35 4.88
C THR A 69 -3.62 11.80 6.28
N LEU A 70 -3.74 10.92 7.28
CA LEU A 70 -3.27 11.21 8.64
C LEU A 70 -1.77 11.50 8.68
N HIS A 71 -0.96 10.75 7.93
CA HIS A 71 0.48 10.96 7.83
C HIS A 71 0.81 12.33 7.23
N ALA A 72 0.18 12.69 6.11
CA ALA A 72 0.38 13.98 5.46
C ALA A 72 -0.06 15.14 6.37
N LEU A 73 -1.26 15.05 6.97
CA LEU A 73 -1.77 16.04 7.91
C LEU A 73 -0.86 16.21 9.13
N ALA A 74 -0.30 15.13 9.67
CA ALA A 74 0.67 15.21 10.74
C ALA A 74 1.93 15.97 10.31
N GLY A 75 2.47 15.68 9.12
CA GLY A 75 3.61 16.42 8.55
C GLY A 75 3.34 17.92 8.44
N LEU A 76 2.17 18.30 7.93
CA LEU A 76 1.74 19.71 7.80
C LEU A 76 1.51 20.36 9.16
N TYR A 77 0.89 19.65 10.11
CA TYR A 77 0.72 20.12 11.49
C TYR A 77 2.08 20.42 12.14
N HIS A 78 3.03 19.50 11.99
CA HIS A 78 4.37 19.68 12.51
C HIS A 78 5.08 20.89 11.88
N HIS A 79 4.89 21.09 10.58
CA HIS A 79 5.51 22.19 9.85
C HIS A 79 4.90 23.56 10.16
N TYR A 80 3.57 23.68 10.09
CA TYR A 80 2.89 24.98 10.18
C TYR A 80 2.50 25.37 11.60
N ILE A 81 2.13 24.41 12.44
CA ILE A 81 1.62 24.67 13.80
C ILE A 81 2.72 24.46 14.83
N ARG A 82 3.37 23.28 14.85
CA ARG A 82 4.50 23.03 15.78
C ARG A 82 5.77 23.75 15.38
N LYS A 83 5.88 24.19 14.12
CA LYS A 83 7.02 24.90 13.55
C LYS A 83 8.34 24.16 13.79
N ASP A 84 8.32 22.83 13.72
CA ASP A 84 9.51 22.02 13.81
C ASP A 84 10.00 21.56 12.43
N ASN A 85 11.17 20.93 12.42
CA ASN A 85 11.83 20.51 11.19
C ASN A 85 11.38 19.13 10.69
N THR A 86 10.29 18.53 11.21
CA THR A 86 9.86 17.17 10.84
C THR A 86 9.67 17.02 9.33
N LEU A 87 8.90 17.91 8.71
CA LEU A 87 8.66 17.88 7.26
C LEU A 87 9.95 18.18 6.47
N LYS A 88 10.77 19.13 6.94
CA LYS A 88 12.06 19.48 6.31
C LYS A 88 13.10 18.37 6.36
N ARG A 89 12.91 17.35 7.22
CA ARG A 89 13.77 16.15 7.26
C ARG A 89 13.36 15.09 6.24
N MET A 90 12.27 15.30 5.52
CA MET A 90 11.78 14.43 4.45
C MET A 90 12.03 15.01 3.05
N THR A 91 12.36 16.30 2.97
CA THR A 91 12.80 16.94 1.72
C THR A 91 14.25 16.56 1.44
N LEU A 92 14.57 16.44 0.14
CA LEU A 92 15.93 16.19 -0.34
C LEU A 92 16.91 17.30 0.07
#